data_AF-A0A1C5TGM2-F1
#
_entry.id   AF-A0A1C5TGM2-F1
#
_cell.length_a   1.000
_cell.length_b   1.000
_cell.length_c   1.000
_cell.angle_alpha   90.00
_cell.angle_beta   90.00
_cell.angle_gamma   90.00
#
_symmetry.space_group_name_H-M   'P 1'
#
loop_
_entity.id
_entity.type
_entity.pdbx_description
1 polymer ?
#
loop_
_entity_poly.entity_id
_entity_poly.type
_entity_poly.pdbx_seq_one_letter_code
_entity_poly.pdbx_strand_id
1 'polypeptide(L)'
;MSSVENVEIFEDTKRLCETNGRIKDTLARSVKNQKLILEGEELSPVDKTRFSDEAKIVVSTERTFEAAAGYAGQKVAVHNFASATNPGGGVTRGSSAQEECLCRCSGLYFCLSVLEMMKGFYYPHRNAKNPINNADIIYTPDVTVFKTDTNKPKLMDEKDWYEVDVITCAAPNLRERPSNRFNQGNGDRAVKVSDRELLEIHKKRLTRILDVAVLNGDEVVILGAFGCGAFQNKPEVVARAAKEVIADYLYAFKTIEFAVYCPPRDDTNFKVFKRVMGA
;
A
#
# COMPACT_ATOMS: atom_id res chain seq x y z
N MET A 1 17.66 0.79 -10.88
CA MET A 1 17.42 -0.07 -12.05
C MET A 1 16.95 0.78 -13.21
N SER A 2 17.19 0.33 -14.44
CA SER A 2 16.53 0.88 -15.62
C SER A 2 15.05 0.47 -15.66
N SER A 3 14.24 1.19 -16.44
CA SER A 3 12.85 0.79 -16.67
C SER A 3 12.74 -0.56 -17.39
N VAL A 4 13.73 -0.91 -18.22
CA VAL A 4 13.78 -2.19 -18.94
C VAL A 4 13.97 -3.34 -17.94
N GLU A 5 14.96 -3.23 -17.04
CA GLU A 5 15.18 -4.23 -15.98
C GLU A 5 13.92 -4.41 -15.10
N ASN A 6 13.21 -3.32 -14.78
CA ASN A 6 11.97 -3.40 -14.00
C ASN A 6 10.86 -4.18 -14.73
N VAL A 7 10.75 -4.01 -16.05
CA VAL A 7 9.77 -4.76 -16.87
C VAL A 7 10.17 -6.23 -16.92
N GLU A 8 11.45 -6.54 -17.15
CA GLU A 8 11.94 -7.93 -17.17
C GLU A 8 11.67 -8.66 -15.84
N ILE A 9 11.91 -8.00 -14.70
CA ILE A 9 11.63 -8.56 -13.38
C ILE A 9 10.13 -8.81 -13.19
N PHE A 10 9.28 -7.90 -13.70
CA PHE A 10 7.83 -8.09 -13.62
C PHE A 10 7.32 -9.19 -14.55
N GLU A 11 7.83 -9.31 -15.78
CA GLU A 11 7.50 -10.42 -16.67
C GLU A 11 7.95 -11.77 -16.09
N ASP A 12 9.07 -11.79 -15.36
CA ASP A 12 9.49 -12.95 -14.59
C ASP A 12 8.51 -13.28 -13.44
N THR A 13 8.02 -12.27 -12.71
CA THR A 13 6.99 -12.43 -11.68
C THR A 13 5.69 -12.98 -12.28
N LYS A 14 5.27 -12.46 -13.42
CA LYS A 14 4.11 -12.95 -14.17
C LYS A 14 4.26 -14.41 -14.55
N ARG A 15 5.40 -14.77 -15.14
CA ARG A 15 5.70 -16.16 -15.50
C ARG A 15 5.61 -17.09 -14.29
N LEU A 16 6.17 -16.68 -13.14
CA LEU A 16 6.08 -17.45 -11.90
C LEU A 16 4.64 -17.62 -11.41
N CYS A 17 3.80 -16.59 -11.45
CA CYS A 17 2.37 -16.69 -11.11
C CYS A 17 1.59 -17.63 -12.05
N GLU A 18 2.03 -17.79 -13.29
CA GLU A 18 1.39 -18.65 -14.29
C GLU A 18 1.85 -20.11 -14.21
N THR A 19 3.14 -20.34 -13.89
CA THR A 19 3.77 -21.67 -14.02
C THR A 19 4.13 -22.35 -12.70
N ASN A 20 4.31 -21.63 -11.59
CA ASN A 20 4.60 -22.23 -10.29
C ASN A 20 3.29 -22.63 -9.59
N GLY A 21 3.10 -23.93 -9.33
CA GLY A 21 1.88 -24.47 -8.75
C GLY A 21 1.50 -23.85 -7.40
N ARG A 22 2.47 -23.72 -6.48
CA ARG A 22 2.21 -23.13 -5.15
C ARG A 22 1.82 -21.66 -5.25
N ILE A 23 2.52 -20.86 -6.06
CA ILE A 23 2.19 -19.43 -6.25
C ILE A 23 0.78 -19.31 -6.84
N LYS A 24 0.45 -20.14 -7.84
CA LYS A 24 -0.88 -20.15 -8.48
C LYS A 24 -2.00 -20.48 -7.50
N ASP A 25 -1.79 -21.48 -6.64
CA ASP A 25 -2.75 -21.86 -5.61
C ASP A 25 -2.95 -20.74 -4.58
N THR A 26 -1.85 -20.15 -4.08
CA THR A 26 -1.97 -19.02 -3.14
C THR A 26 -2.64 -17.81 -3.77
N LEU A 27 -2.31 -17.49 -5.02
CA LEU A 27 -2.93 -16.40 -5.76
C LEU A 27 -4.44 -16.61 -5.93
N ALA A 28 -4.87 -17.84 -6.26
CA ALA A 28 -6.28 -18.16 -6.40
C ALA A 28 -7.04 -18.00 -5.07
N ARG A 29 -6.41 -18.32 -3.92
CA ARG A 29 -6.98 -18.08 -2.59
C ARG A 29 -7.12 -16.59 -2.29
N SER A 30 -6.08 -15.79 -2.52
CA SER A 30 -6.14 -14.33 -2.32
C SER A 30 -7.22 -13.70 -3.19
N VAL A 31 -7.32 -14.07 -4.47
CA VAL A 31 -8.37 -13.60 -5.39
C VAL A 31 -9.76 -13.97 -4.90
N LYS A 32 -9.95 -15.19 -4.39
CA LYS A 32 -11.25 -15.65 -3.89
C LYS A 32 -11.69 -14.91 -2.63
N ASN A 33 -10.75 -14.54 -1.77
CA ASN A 33 -11.03 -13.98 -0.45
C ASN A 33 -10.89 -12.45 -0.36
N GLN A 34 -10.37 -11.79 -1.40
CA GLN A 34 -10.25 -10.33 -1.42
C GLN A 34 -11.62 -9.65 -1.40
N LYS A 35 -11.66 -8.44 -0.85
CA LYS A 35 -12.88 -7.66 -0.67
C LYS A 35 -12.68 -6.25 -1.21
N LEU A 36 -13.68 -5.76 -1.93
CA LEU A 36 -13.84 -4.33 -2.20
C LEU A 36 -14.71 -3.74 -1.10
N ILE A 37 -14.27 -2.62 -0.53
CA ILE A 37 -14.96 -1.91 0.54
C ILE A 37 -15.05 -0.44 0.12
N LEU A 38 -16.22 -0.01 -0.35
CA LEU A 38 -16.41 1.36 -0.85
C LEU A 38 -16.45 2.37 0.31
N GLU A 39 -16.06 3.61 0.05
CA GLU A 39 -16.05 4.72 1.02
C GLU A 39 -17.40 4.94 1.70
N GLY A 40 -18.50 4.69 0.96
CA GLY A 40 -19.86 4.81 1.47
C GLY A 40 -20.35 3.61 2.30
N GLU A 41 -19.58 2.52 2.35
CA GLU A 41 -19.91 1.36 3.19
C GLU A 41 -19.43 1.60 4.62
N GLU A 42 -20.34 1.37 5.58
CA GLU A 42 -20.02 1.35 7.00
C GLU A 42 -19.25 0.07 7.33
N LEU A 43 -18.10 0.24 7.99
CA LEU A 43 -17.36 -0.87 8.57
C LEU A 43 -17.97 -1.25 9.91
N SER A 44 -17.96 -2.54 10.23
CA SER A 44 -18.30 -3.01 11.57
C SER A 44 -17.43 -2.31 12.62
N PRO A 45 -17.96 -2.03 13.83
CA PRO A 45 -17.15 -1.51 14.93
C PRO A 45 -15.93 -2.38 15.20
N VAL A 46 -14.78 -1.75 15.45
CA VAL A 46 -13.51 -2.43 15.69
C VAL A 46 -13.11 -2.39 17.16
N ASP A 47 -12.53 -3.48 17.65
CA ASP A 47 -11.89 -3.51 18.96
C ASP A 47 -10.51 -2.85 18.88
N LYS A 48 -10.39 -1.64 19.43
CA LYS A 48 -9.12 -0.90 19.49
C LYS A 48 -8.28 -1.22 20.73
N THR A 49 -8.71 -2.20 21.51
CA THR A 49 -8.12 -2.64 22.79
C THR A 49 -7.78 -4.13 22.81
N ARG A 50 -7.40 -4.67 21.64
CA ARG A 50 -7.08 -6.10 21.43
C ARG A 50 -5.87 -6.59 22.22
N PHE A 51 -4.94 -5.71 22.55
CA PHE A 51 -3.70 -6.03 23.25
C PHE A 51 -3.59 -5.22 24.56
N SER A 52 -2.93 -5.80 25.56
CA SER A 52 -2.74 -5.16 26.88
C SER A 52 -1.65 -4.09 26.87
N ASP A 53 -0.63 -4.26 26.03
CA ASP A 53 0.50 -3.35 25.90
C ASP A 53 0.28 -2.38 24.73
N GLU A 54 0.84 -1.18 24.83
CA GLU A 54 0.88 -0.25 23.70
C GLU A 54 1.72 -0.83 22.56
N ALA A 55 1.26 -0.57 21.33
CA ALA A 55 1.91 -0.95 20.10
C ALA A 55 3.30 -0.34 20.04
N LYS A 56 4.30 -1.14 19.69
CA LYS A 56 5.62 -0.62 19.35
C LYS A 56 5.50 0.23 18.09
N ILE A 57 5.87 1.51 18.18
CA ILE A 57 5.95 2.41 17.02
C ILE A 57 7.37 2.37 16.46
N VAL A 58 7.50 2.03 15.17
CA VAL A 58 8.79 1.95 14.47
C VAL A 58 8.78 2.90 13.27
N VAL A 59 9.88 3.61 13.05
CA VAL A 59 10.12 4.34 11.79
C VAL A 59 11.45 3.86 11.21
N SER A 60 11.39 3.21 10.06
CA SER A 60 12.55 2.61 9.40
C SER A 60 12.76 3.18 8.00
N THR A 61 13.93 2.93 7.42
CA THR A 61 14.23 3.20 6.01
C THR A 61 14.01 1.99 5.12
N GLU A 62 13.38 0.94 5.65
CA GLU A 62 13.14 -0.31 4.94
C GLU A 62 12.08 -0.12 3.85
N ARG A 63 12.06 -1.04 2.91
CA ARG A 63 10.96 -1.19 1.95
C ARG A 63 9.79 -1.91 2.63
N THR A 64 8.59 -1.77 2.06
CA THR A 64 7.37 -2.27 2.71
C THR A 64 7.41 -3.77 2.99
N PHE A 65 7.80 -4.59 2.02
CA PHE A 65 7.86 -6.04 2.24
C PHE A 65 9.14 -6.45 2.96
N GLU A 66 10.22 -5.67 2.86
CA GLU A 66 11.43 -5.85 3.68
C GLU A 66 11.08 -5.72 5.17
N ALA A 67 10.34 -4.68 5.56
CA ALA A 67 9.82 -4.51 6.92
C ALA A 67 8.87 -5.64 7.33
N ALA A 68 7.94 -6.01 6.45
CA ALA A 68 6.98 -7.09 6.74
C ALA A 68 7.68 -8.43 7.03
N ALA A 69 8.80 -8.74 6.35
CA ALA A 69 9.57 -9.96 6.58
C ALA A 69 10.15 -10.05 8.01
N GLY A 70 10.38 -8.91 8.67
CA GLY A 70 10.86 -8.83 10.05
C GLY A 70 9.86 -9.32 11.11
N TYR A 71 8.60 -9.53 10.73
CA TYR A 71 7.51 -9.94 11.64
C TYR A 71 7.01 -11.36 11.38
N ALA A 72 7.89 -12.25 10.92
CA ALA A 72 7.57 -13.66 10.68
C ALA A 72 6.85 -14.30 11.89
N GLY A 73 5.76 -15.03 11.61
CA GLY A 73 4.94 -15.69 12.63
C GLY A 73 3.85 -14.82 13.24
N GLN A 74 3.77 -13.54 12.89
CA GLN A 74 2.64 -12.66 13.20
C GLN A 74 1.76 -12.44 11.97
N LYS A 75 0.50 -12.06 12.18
CA LYS A 75 -0.37 -11.65 11.08
C LYS A 75 -0.07 -10.18 10.71
N VAL A 76 0.38 -9.94 9.49
CA VAL A 76 0.88 -8.64 9.03
C VAL A 76 0.01 -8.09 7.90
N ALA A 77 -0.48 -6.86 8.07
CA ALA A 77 -1.03 -6.07 6.97
C ALA A 77 -0.02 -5.04 6.45
N VAL A 78 0.09 -4.91 5.14
CA VAL A 78 0.86 -3.85 4.50
C VAL A 78 -0.05 -2.90 3.72
N HIS A 79 0.25 -1.61 3.76
CA HIS A 79 -0.46 -0.60 2.98
C HIS A 79 0.15 -0.47 1.58
N ASN A 80 -0.61 -0.76 0.53
CA ASN A 80 -0.26 -0.46 -0.86
C ASN A 80 -0.64 0.99 -1.22
N PHE A 81 0.35 1.80 -1.61
CA PHE A 81 0.15 3.20 -2.00
C PHE A 81 -0.36 3.31 -3.43
N ALA A 82 -1.63 2.98 -3.59
CA ALA A 82 -2.20 2.57 -4.87
C ALA A 82 -2.38 3.71 -5.87
N SER A 83 -2.26 3.37 -7.15
CA SER A 83 -2.94 4.09 -8.21
C SER A 83 -4.44 3.84 -8.12
N ALA A 84 -5.22 4.94 -8.14
CA ALA A 84 -6.67 4.85 -8.22
C ALA A 84 -7.17 4.26 -9.56
N THR A 85 -6.36 4.33 -10.62
CA THR A 85 -6.83 4.05 -11.98
C THR A 85 -6.11 2.92 -12.68
N ASN A 86 -4.97 2.43 -12.21
CA ASN A 86 -4.25 1.35 -12.87
C ASN A 86 -3.81 0.30 -11.83
N PRO A 87 -4.26 -0.96 -11.93
CA PRO A 87 -3.80 -1.99 -11.00
C PRO A 87 -2.29 -2.16 -11.10
N GLY A 88 -1.60 -2.05 -9.96
CA GLY A 88 -0.14 -2.09 -9.93
C GLY A 88 0.52 -0.86 -10.57
N GLY A 89 -0.20 0.25 -10.72
CA GLY A 89 0.31 1.51 -11.26
C GLY A 89 0.97 1.35 -12.63
N GLY A 90 2.25 1.72 -12.70
CA GLY A 90 3.07 1.63 -13.90
C GLY A 90 3.95 0.38 -13.98
N VAL A 91 3.63 -0.72 -13.29
CA VAL A 91 4.52 -1.89 -13.17
C VAL A 91 4.89 -2.49 -14.53
N THR A 92 3.92 -2.62 -15.43
CA THR A 92 4.10 -3.11 -16.81
C THR A 92 4.93 -2.18 -17.70
N ARG A 93 5.18 -0.95 -17.24
CA ARG A 93 5.96 0.09 -17.93
C ARG A 93 7.28 0.40 -17.22
N GLY A 94 7.65 -0.41 -16.24
CA GLY A 94 8.92 -0.31 -15.53
C GLY A 94 9.00 0.83 -14.52
N SER A 95 7.88 1.32 -14.01
CA SER A 95 7.86 2.30 -12.91
C SER A 95 8.37 1.70 -11.60
N SER A 96 8.82 2.54 -10.67
CA SER A 96 9.53 2.11 -9.46
C SER A 96 8.98 2.72 -8.17
N ALA A 97 7.73 3.17 -8.14
CA ALA A 97 7.12 3.56 -6.87
C ALA A 97 6.79 2.31 -6.04
N GLN A 98 6.23 2.54 -4.86
CA GLN A 98 6.01 1.49 -3.86
C GLN A 98 5.08 0.39 -4.39
N GLU A 99 3.94 0.74 -4.97
CA GLU A 99 2.98 -0.21 -5.54
C GLU A 99 3.63 -1.13 -6.58
N GLU A 100 4.44 -0.58 -7.51
CA GLU A 100 5.13 -1.41 -8.50
C GLU A 100 6.17 -2.34 -7.87
N CYS A 101 6.79 -1.95 -6.75
CA CYS A 101 7.68 -2.83 -6.01
C CYS A 101 6.92 -4.00 -5.40
N LEU A 102 5.76 -3.75 -4.77
CA LEU A 102 4.91 -4.83 -4.23
C LEU A 102 4.48 -5.80 -5.33
N CYS A 103 4.06 -5.26 -6.48
CA CYS A 103 3.63 -6.03 -7.64
C CYS A 103 4.76 -6.84 -8.30
N ARG A 104 6.02 -6.39 -8.19
CA ARG A 104 7.17 -7.18 -8.65
C ARG A 104 7.52 -8.31 -7.69
N CYS A 105 7.22 -8.18 -6.40
CA CYS A 105 7.66 -9.15 -5.39
C CYS A 105 6.61 -10.23 -5.04
N SER A 106 5.37 -10.07 -5.52
CA SER A 106 4.22 -10.89 -5.12
C SER A 106 3.21 -11.10 -6.26
N GLY A 107 2.12 -11.82 -5.97
CA GLY A 107 0.98 -11.98 -6.88
C GLY A 107 0.01 -10.80 -6.92
N LEU A 108 0.26 -9.70 -6.19
CA LEU A 108 -0.69 -8.60 -5.96
C LEU A 108 -1.27 -8.01 -7.25
N TYR A 109 -0.45 -7.81 -8.30
CA TYR A 109 -0.92 -7.27 -9.57
C TYR A 109 -2.09 -8.08 -10.15
N PHE A 110 -2.04 -9.41 -10.03
CA PHE A 110 -3.08 -10.30 -10.57
C PHE A 110 -4.34 -10.27 -9.71
N CYS A 111 -4.21 -10.12 -8.38
CA CYS A 111 -5.35 -9.88 -7.50
C CYS A 111 -6.09 -8.59 -7.89
N LEU A 112 -5.34 -7.50 -8.07
CA LEU A 112 -5.88 -6.19 -8.41
C LEU A 112 -6.47 -6.13 -9.82
N SER A 113 -5.99 -6.97 -10.74
CA SER A 113 -6.40 -6.95 -12.15
C SER A 113 -7.64 -7.78 -12.47
N VAL A 114 -8.25 -8.47 -11.49
CA VAL A 114 -9.48 -9.24 -11.74
C VAL A 114 -10.65 -8.33 -12.10
N LEU A 115 -11.59 -8.86 -12.87
CA LEU A 115 -12.70 -8.07 -13.42
C LEU A 115 -13.53 -7.35 -12.35
N GLU A 116 -13.69 -7.97 -11.17
CA GLU A 116 -14.43 -7.39 -10.05
C GLU A 116 -13.76 -6.11 -9.53
N MET A 117 -12.45 -6.16 -9.24
CA MET A 117 -11.70 -4.98 -8.80
C MET A 117 -11.61 -3.92 -9.90
N MET A 118 -11.47 -4.33 -11.16
CA MET A 118 -11.53 -3.42 -12.30
C MET A 118 -12.86 -2.66 -12.38
N LYS A 119 -13.99 -3.35 -12.22
CA LYS A 119 -15.33 -2.75 -12.29
C LYS A 119 -15.70 -1.94 -11.05
N GLY A 120 -15.28 -2.38 -9.87
CA GLY A 120 -15.68 -1.78 -8.61
C GLY A 120 -14.76 -0.67 -8.10
N PHE A 121 -13.46 -0.75 -8.38
CA PHE A 121 -12.47 0.25 -7.94
C PHE A 121 -11.94 1.08 -9.12
N TYR A 122 -11.26 0.45 -10.09
CA TYR A 122 -10.47 1.19 -11.08
C TYR A 122 -11.30 1.95 -12.13
N TYR A 123 -12.34 1.33 -12.71
CA TYR A 123 -13.19 1.98 -13.72
C TYR A 123 -14.00 3.16 -13.15
N PRO A 124 -14.62 3.06 -11.95
CA PRO A 124 -15.27 4.21 -11.32
C PRO A 124 -14.32 5.38 -11.11
N HIS A 125 -13.11 5.14 -10.61
CA HIS A 125 -12.09 6.18 -10.46
C HIS A 125 -11.66 6.81 -11.81
N ARG A 126 -11.46 5.98 -12.85
CA ARG A 126 -11.17 6.48 -14.22
C ARG A 126 -12.29 7.34 -14.77
N ASN A 127 -13.55 6.97 -14.52
CA ASN A 127 -14.72 7.69 -15.01
C ASN A 127 -14.95 9.00 -14.25
N ALA A 128 -14.73 8.99 -12.93
CA ALA A 128 -14.84 10.17 -12.08
C ALA A 128 -13.80 11.25 -12.44
N LYS A 129 -12.61 10.84 -12.93
CA LYS A 129 -11.51 11.73 -13.30
C LYS A 129 -11.17 12.75 -12.20
N ASN A 130 -11.35 12.36 -10.95
CA ASN A 130 -11.13 13.19 -9.77
C ASN A 130 -9.77 12.84 -9.14
N PRO A 131 -8.74 13.70 -9.25
CA PRO A 131 -7.42 13.43 -8.68
C PRO A 131 -7.42 13.30 -7.16
N ILE A 132 -8.44 13.81 -6.46
CA ILE A 132 -8.56 13.63 -5.01
C ILE A 132 -8.75 12.15 -4.66
N ASN A 133 -9.38 11.36 -5.53
CA ASN A 133 -9.84 10.00 -5.27
C ASN A 133 -10.79 9.94 -4.05
N ASN A 134 -11.14 8.76 -3.59
CA ASN A 134 -11.97 8.56 -2.40
C ASN A 134 -11.27 7.62 -1.39
N ALA A 135 -11.98 7.18 -0.36
CA ALA A 135 -11.47 6.23 0.64
C ALA A 135 -11.93 4.77 0.40
N ASP A 136 -12.15 4.39 -0.86
CA ASP A 136 -12.36 3.00 -1.24
C ASP A 136 -11.11 2.18 -0.89
N ILE A 137 -11.33 0.93 -0.48
CA ILE A 137 -10.28 -0.02 -0.12
C ILE A 137 -10.47 -1.31 -0.91
N ILE A 138 -9.38 -1.85 -1.44
CA ILE A 138 -9.28 -3.28 -1.78
C ILE A 138 -8.45 -3.94 -0.68
N TYR A 139 -9.07 -4.86 0.04
CA TYR A 139 -8.38 -5.74 1.00
C TYR A 139 -8.09 -7.06 0.31
N THR A 140 -6.82 -7.42 0.19
CA THR A 140 -6.37 -8.66 -0.44
C THR A 140 -5.63 -9.52 0.60
N PRO A 141 -6.24 -10.59 1.12
CA PRO A 141 -5.61 -11.43 2.14
C PRO A 141 -4.58 -12.40 1.56
N ASP A 142 -3.70 -12.88 2.44
CA ASP A 142 -2.80 -14.02 2.20
C ASP A 142 -1.92 -13.87 0.93
N VAL A 143 -1.48 -12.65 0.62
CA VAL A 143 -0.63 -12.38 -0.54
C VAL A 143 0.76 -12.94 -0.29
N THR A 144 1.12 -13.99 -1.03
CA THR A 144 2.46 -14.57 -0.97
C THR A 144 3.51 -13.63 -1.56
N VAL A 145 4.49 -13.25 -0.73
CA VAL A 145 5.72 -12.58 -1.15
C VAL A 145 6.79 -13.64 -1.41
N PHE A 146 7.21 -13.74 -2.66
CA PHE A 146 8.14 -14.78 -3.12
C PHE A 146 9.43 -14.23 -3.73
N LYS A 147 9.56 -12.90 -3.87
CA LYS A 147 10.85 -12.26 -4.18
C LYS A 147 11.28 -11.32 -3.06
N THR A 148 12.59 -11.13 -2.93
CA THR A 148 13.16 -10.12 -2.03
C THR A 148 12.70 -8.72 -2.42
N ASP A 149 12.31 -7.90 -1.45
CA ASP A 149 11.98 -6.48 -1.68
C ASP A 149 13.24 -5.63 -1.61
N THR A 150 13.98 -5.61 -2.70
CA THR A 150 15.22 -4.84 -2.84
C THR A 150 15.17 -3.99 -4.10
N ASN A 151 16.24 -3.23 -4.35
CA ASN A 151 16.41 -2.56 -5.64
C ASN A 151 16.69 -3.54 -6.80
N LYS A 152 16.74 -4.86 -6.61
CA LYS A 152 16.73 -5.85 -7.70
C LYS A 152 16.06 -7.13 -7.19
N PRO A 153 14.71 -7.19 -7.15
CA PRO A 153 14.00 -8.33 -6.58
C PRO A 153 14.42 -9.67 -7.20
N LYS A 154 14.70 -10.65 -6.35
CA LYS A 154 15.05 -12.02 -6.75
C LYS A 154 14.14 -13.02 -6.07
N LEU A 155 13.77 -14.08 -6.78
CA LEU A 155 13.07 -15.23 -6.22
C LEU A 155 13.82 -15.76 -5.00
N MET A 156 13.12 -15.90 -3.88
CA MET A 156 13.63 -16.48 -2.64
C MET A 156 13.44 -18.01 -2.66
N ASP A 157 14.15 -18.71 -1.77
CA ASP A 157 13.86 -20.12 -1.52
C ASP A 157 12.41 -20.25 -1.00
N GLU A 158 11.73 -21.33 -1.38
CA GLU A 158 10.30 -21.52 -1.09
C GLU A 158 9.95 -21.57 0.41
N LYS A 159 10.94 -21.94 1.24
CA LYS A 159 10.85 -21.94 2.70
C LYS A 159 10.85 -20.53 3.31
N ASP A 160 11.37 -19.55 2.58
CA ASP A 160 11.52 -18.16 3.02
C ASP A 160 10.37 -17.28 2.47
N TRP A 161 9.43 -17.86 1.73
CA TRP A 161 8.21 -17.17 1.32
C TRP A 161 7.31 -16.94 2.53
N TYR A 162 6.65 -15.79 2.55
CA TYR A 162 5.74 -15.39 3.62
C TYR A 162 4.48 -14.77 3.03
N GLU A 163 3.41 -14.80 3.81
CA GLU A 163 2.10 -14.25 3.43
C GLU A 163 1.84 -12.97 4.23
N VAL A 164 1.24 -11.99 3.57
CA VAL A 164 0.80 -10.73 4.19
C VAL A 164 -0.58 -10.35 3.65
N ASP A 165 -1.35 -9.65 4.47
CA ASP A 165 -2.55 -8.98 3.99
C ASP A 165 -2.16 -7.66 3.33
N VAL A 166 -2.76 -7.32 2.19
CA VAL A 166 -2.48 -6.06 1.48
C VAL A 166 -3.73 -5.19 1.48
N ILE A 167 -3.61 -3.99 2.04
CA ILE A 167 -4.67 -2.97 2.03
C ILE A 167 -4.31 -1.92 0.98
N THR A 168 -5.08 -1.87 -0.10
CA THR A 168 -4.89 -0.97 -1.25
C THR A 168 -5.83 0.21 -1.13
N CYS A 169 -5.27 1.42 -1.04
CA CYS A 169 -6.01 2.67 -1.03
C CYS A 169 -5.23 3.74 -1.80
N ALA A 170 -5.92 4.63 -2.51
CA ALA A 170 -5.27 5.67 -3.31
C ALA A 170 -5.15 6.99 -2.54
N ALA A 171 -3.97 7.59 -2.52
CA ALA A 171 -3.76 8.94 -1.99
C ALA A 171 -4.27 10.02 -2.97
N PRO A 172 -4.50 11.28 -2.55
CA PRO A 172 -4.79 12.37 -3.48
C PRO A 172 -3.60 12.57 -4.42
N ASN A 173 -3.84 12.72 -5.72
CA ASN A 173 -2.81 13.01 -6.71
C ASN A 173 -2.71 14.53 -6.92
N LEU A 174 -1.76 15.17 -6.24
CA LEU A 174 -1.57 16.62 -6.22
C LEU A 174 -0.58 17.13 -7.28
N ARG A 175 -0.23 16.29 -8.26
CA ARG A 175 0.61 16.69 -9.38
C ARG A 175 -0.05 17.81 -10.19
N GLU A 176 0.78 18.67 -10.78
CA GLU A 176 0.32 19.67 -11.75
C GLU A 176 -0.42 19.03 -12.94
N ARG A 177 0.04 17.85 -13.37
CA ARG A 177 -0.63 16.99 -14.37
C ARG A 177 -0.89 15.61 -13.77
N PRO A 178 -2.11 15.36 -13.23
CA PRO A 178 -2.44 14.10 -12.59
C PRO A 178 -2.42 12.91 -13.56
N SER A 179 -3.15 13.01 -14.68
CA SER A 179 -3.07 12.07 -15.82
C SER A 179 -1.68 12.08 -16.45
N ASN A 180 -1.04 10.91 -16.56
CA ASN A 180 0.25 10.75 -17.25
C ASN A 180 0.43 9.33 -17.81
N ARG A 181 1.58 9.04 -18.43
CA ARG A 181 1.87 7.73 -19.03
C ARG A 181 1.85 6.55 -18.05
N PHE A 182 1.84 6.78 -16.73
CA PHE A 182 1.79 5.74 -15.71
C PHE A 182 0.52 5.78 -14.86
N ASN A 183 -0.25 6.87 -14.93
CA ASN A 183 -1.50 7.04 -14.19
C ASN A 183 -2.55 7.68 -15.10
N GLN A 184 -3.08 6.92 -16.07
CA GLN A 184 -4.06 7.43 -17.03
C GLN A 184 -5.46 7.54 -16.40
N GLY A 185 -6.21 8.58 -16.77
CA GLY A 185 -7.61 8.72 -16.37
C GLY A 185 -7.84 9.27 -14.95
N ASN A 186 -6.80 9.78 -14.28
CA ASN A 186 -6.92 10.35 -12.94
C ASN A 186 -7.18 11.88 -12.94
N GLY A 187 -7.74 12.40 -14.02
CA GLY A 187 -8.03 13.83 -14.21
C GLY A 187 -6.91 14.61 -14.91
N ASP A 188 -7.28 15.63 -15.66
CA ASP A 188 -6.35 16.37 -16.55
C ASP A 188 -5.96 17.75 -16.01
N ARG A 189 -6.43 18.12 -14.81
CA ARG A 189 -6.17 19.41 -14.18
C ARG A 189 -5.65 19.22 -12.76
N ALA A 190 -4.67 20.04 -12.37
CA ALA A 190 -4.21 20.14 -11.00
C ALA A 190 -5.37 20.48 -10.06
N VAL A 191 -5.35 19.87 -8.88
CA VAL A 191 -6.24 20.22 -7.77
C VAL A 191 -5.42 20.92 -6.68
N LYS A 192 -6.00 21.96 -6.07
CA LYS A 192 -5.41 22.61 -4.89
C LYS A 192 -6.20 22.17 -3.68
N VAL A 193 -5.50 21.60 -2.71
CA VAL A 193 -6.05 21.16 -1.43
C VAL A 193 -5.28 21.88 -0.34
N SER A 194 -5.98 22.52 0.60
CA SER A 194 -5.30 23.14 1.74
C SER A 194 -4.70 22.08 2.67
N ASP A 195 -3.70 22.45 3.46
CA ASP A 195 -3.07 21.51 4.40
C ASP A 195 -4.08 20.98 5.46
N ARG A 196 -5.15 21.74 5.75
CA ARG A 196 -6.23 21.32 6.64
C ARG A 196 -7.12 20.27 5.98
N GLU A 197 -7.56 20.50 4.75
CA GLU A 197 -8.38 19.51 4.02
C GLU A 197 -7.57 18.23 3.74
N LEU A 198 -6.30 18.39 3.40
CA LEU A 198 -5.41 17.27 3.14
C LEU A 198 -5.20 16.41 4.40
N LEU A 199 -5.08 17.06 5.58
CA LEU A 199 -5.03 16.39 6.88
C LEU A 199 -6.27 15.49 7.06
N GLU A 200 -7.47 16.03 6.90
CA GLU A 200 -8.72 15.29 7.11
C GLU A 200 -8.90 14.14 6.11
N ILE A 201 -8.49 14.34 4.85
CA ILE A 201 -8.51 13.27 3.83
C ILE A 201 -7.60 12.10 4.26
N HIS A 202 -6.37 12.40 4.71
CA HIS A 202 -5.44 11.36 5.15
C HIS A 202 -5.90 10.70 6.45
N LYS A 203 -6.48 11.45 7.39
CA LYS A 203 -7.08 10.89 8.61
C LYS A 203 -8.18 9.89 8.26
N LYS A 204 -9.15 10.30 7.44
CA LYS A 204 -10.26 9.43 6.99
C LYS A 204 -9.76 8.14 6.36
N ARG A 205 -8.79 8.23 5.44
CA ARG A 205 -8.23 7.05 4.75
C ARG A 205 -7.48 6.14 5.71
N LEU A 206 -6.62 6.70 6.56
CA LEU A 206 -5.84 5.91 7.50
C LEU A 206 -6.73 5.23 8.55
N THR A 207 -7.74 5.91 9.09
CA THR A 207 -8.74 5.30 9.98
C THR A 207 -9.36 4.07 9.32
N ARG A 208 -9.83 4.19 8.07
CA ARG A 208 -10.40 3.04 7.34
C ARG A 208 -9.40 1.92 7.09
N ILE A 209 -8.16 2.25 6.75
CA ILE A 209 -7.08 1.26 6.56
C ILE A 209 -6.83 0.48 7.86
N LEU A 210 -6.72 1.18 9.00
CA LEU A 210 -6.50 0.55 10.30
C LEU A 210 -7.71 -0.24 10.76
N ASP A 211 -8.93 0.26 10.55
CA ASP A 211 -10.16 -0.49 10.86
C ASP A 211 -10.22 -1.80 10.08
N VAL A 212 -9.90 -1.77 8.77
CA VAL A 212 -9.83 -3.00 7.95
C VAL A 212 -8.77 -3.96 8.46
N ALA A 213 -7.58 -3.48 8.85
CA ALA A 213 -6.55 -4.34 9.43
C ALA A 213 -7.02 -4.98 10.75
N VAL A 214 -7.67 -4.20 11.63
CA VAL A 214 -8.22 -4.71 12.89
C VAL A 214 -9.29 -5.76 12.66
N LEU A 215 -10.24 -5.52 11.73
CA LEU A 215 -11.32 -6.46 11.40
C LEU A 215 -10.82 -7.80 10.87
N ASN A 216 -9.64 -7.81 10.25
CA ASN A 216 -9.04 -9.03 9.72
C ASN A 216 -8.03 -9.65 10.70
N GLY A 217 -7.89 -9.10 11.89
CA GLY A 217 -7.06 -9.68 12.95
C GLY A 217 -5.56 -9.44 12.76
N ASP A 218 -5.15 -8.49 11.92
CA ASP A 218 -3.74 -8.13 11.76
C ASP A 218 -3.16 -7.65 13.09
N GLU A 219 -1.98 -8.13 13.42
CA GLU A 219 -1.26 -7.81 14.66
C GLU A 219 -0.20 -6.73 14.40
N VAL A 220 0.30 -6.66 13.17
CA VAL A 220 1.30 -5.69 12.72
C VAL A 220 0.78 -4.98 11.48
N VAL A 221 0.96 -3.65 11.44
CA VAL A 221 0.67 -2.85 10.25
C VAL A 221 1.92 -2.14 9.73
N ILE A 222 2.23 -2.35 8.45
CA ILE A 222 3.30 -1.66 7.74
C ILE A 222 2.70 -0.52 6.92
N LEU A 223 2.93 0.70 7.38
CA LEU A 223 2.53 1.97 6.80
C LEU A 223 3.76 2.67 6.18
N GLY A 224 3.61 3.93 5.78
CA GLY A 224 4.74 4.75 5.34
C GLY A 224 4.27 6.08 4.76
N ALA A 225 5.09 6.67 3.88
CA ALA A 225 4.87 8.01 3.33
C ALA A 225 3.80 8.06 2.21
N PHE A 226 2.54 7.75 2.58
CA PHE A 226 1.41 7.61 1.68
C PHE A 226 1.19 8.85 0.80
N GLY A 227 1.36 8.69 -0.51
CA GLY A 227 1.20 9.78 -1.49
C GLY A 227 2.33 10.82 -1.51
N CYS A 228 3.35 10.71 -0.67
CA CYS A 228 4.43 11.72 -0.53
C CYS A 228 5.51 11.61 -1.61
N GLY A 229 5.40 10.64 -2.52
CA GLY A 229 6.28 10.48 -3.67
C GLY A 229 5.62 11.03 -4.95
N ALA A 230 5.27 10.13 -5.86
CA ALA A 230 4.73 10.48 -7.18
C ALA A 230 3.48 11.37 -7.14
N PHE A 231 2.70 11.32 -6.06
CA PHE A 231 1.46 12.09 -5.89
C PHE A 231 1.65 13.44 -5.16
N GLN A 232 2.87 13.79 -4.75
CA GLN A 232 3.24 15.11 -4.24
C GLN A 232 2.43 15.59 -3.01
N ASN A 233 2.02 14.66 -2.14
CA ASN A 233 1.46 15.01 -0.84
C ASN A 233 2.59 15.53 0.07
N LYS A 234 2.31 16.56 0.88
CA LYS A 234 3.31 17.08 1.83
C LYS A 234 3.54 16.08 2.96
N PRO A 235 4.78 15.58 3.18
CA PRO A 235 5.05 14.58 4.20
C PRO A 235 4.73 15.05 5.61
N GLU A 236 4.82 16.36 5.90
CA GLU A 236 4.46 16.92 7.21
C GLU A 236 2.97 16.75 7.52
N VAL A 237 2.11 16.92 6.51
CA VAL A 237 0.65 16.77 6.68
C VAL A 237 0.30 15.30 6.84
N VAL A 238 0.89 14.42 6.02
CA VAL A 238 0.63 12.97 6.08
C VAL A 238 1.15 12.37 7.39
N ALA A 239 2.37 12.72 7.82
CA ALA A 239 2.92 12.25 9.09
C ALA A 239 2.10 12.76 10.29
N ARG A 240 1.63 14.01 10.25
CA ARG A 240 0.72 14.54 11.29
C ARG A 240 -0.61 13.80 11.32
N ALA A 241 -1.24 13.57 10.16
CA ALA A 241 -2.47 12.77 10.06
C ALA A 241 -2.27 11.39 10.69
N ALA A 242 -1.15 10.75 10.36
CA ALA A 242 -0.81 9.44 10.88
C ALA A 242 -0.63 9.45 12.40
N LYS A 243 0.11 10.41 12.95
CA LYS A 243 0.30 10.54 14.40
C LYS A 243 -1.01 10.74 15.15
N GLU A 244 -1.91 11.58 14.62
CA GLU A 244 -3.22 11.81 15.23
C GLU A 244 -4.10 10.56 15.20
N VAL A 245 -4.13 9.83 14.09
CA VAL A 245 -4.98 8.63 13.98
C VAL A 245 -4.45 7.49 14.82
N ILE A 246 -3.15 7.17 14.76
CA ILE A 246 -2.61 5.98 15.45
C ILE A 246 -2.74 6.07 16.98
N ALA A 247 -2.92 7.27 17.55
CA ALA A 247 -3.18 7.46 18.97
C ALA A 247 -4.42 6.69 19.44
N ASP A 248 -5.43 6.52 18.57
CA ASP A 248 -6.63 5.73 18.88
C ASP A 248 -6.41 4.21 18.72
N TYR A 249 -5.29 3.78 18.12
CA TYR A 249 -5.03 2.38 17.76
C TYR A 249 -3.83 1.78 18.50
N LEU A 250 -3.30 2.46 19.52
CA LEU A 250 -2.12 2.00 20.26
C LEU A 250 -2.33 0.63 20.91
N TYR A 251 -3.56 0.22 21.25
CA TYR A 251 -3.84 -1.11 21.81
C TYR A 251 -4.48 -2.06 20.79
N ALA A 252 -4.59 -1.65 19.52
CA ALA A 252 -5.23 -2.43 18.47
C ALA A 252 -4.23 -3.34 17.72
N PHE A 253 -2.93 -3.06 17.84
CA PHE A 253 -1.83 -3.75 17.17
C PHE A 253 -0.69 -4.02 18.17
N LYS A 254 0.13 -5.04 17.89
CA LYS A 254 1.42 -5.24 18.58
C LYS A 254 2.48 -4.28 18.07
N THR A 255 2.47 -3.96 16.78
CA THR A 255 3.45 -3.06 16.15
C THR A 255 2.80 -2.24 15.03
N ILE A 256 3.13 -0.95 15.01
CA ILE A 256 2.83 -0.05 13.89
C ILE A 256 4.17 0.45 13.35
N GLU A 257 4.53 0.00 12.16
CA GLU A 257 5.77 0.42 11.51
C GLU A 257 5.49 1.36 10.34
N PHE A 258 6.21 2.48 10.30
CA PHE A 258 6.31 3.36 9.15
C PHE A 258 7.59 3.03 8.39
N ALA A 259 7.48 2.15 7.39
CA ALA A 259 8.57 1.82 6.47
C ALA A 259 8.69 2.91 5.41
N VAL A 260 9.59 3.88 5.64
CA VAL A 260 9.76 5.06 4.79
C VAL A 260 11.06 4.92 4.01
N TYR A 261 11.03 4.05 3.00
CA TYR A 261 12.15 3.86 2.08
C TYR A 261 12.62 5.19 1.48
N CYS A 262 13.94 5.41 1.57
CA CYS A 262 14.59 6.60 1.06
C CYS A 262 15.63 6.22 -0.01
N PRO A 263 15.55 6.79 -1.22
CA PRO A 263 16.66 6.68 -2.15
C PRO A 263 17.92 7.35 -1.54
N PRO A 264 19.14 6.94 -1.92
CA PRO A 264 20.38 7.37 -1.26
C PRO A 264 20.66 8.89 -1.18
N ARG A 265 19.89 9.72 -1.88
CA ARG A 265 20.08 11.17 -1.98
C ARG A 265 18.90 11.99 -1.47
N ASP A 266 17.85 11.33 -0.97
CA ASP A 266 16.67 12.01 -0.45
C ASP A 266 16.06 11.20 0.69
N ASP A 267 16.31 11.65 1.91
CA ASP A 267 15.76 11.11 3.14
C ASP A 267 14.70 12.03 3.77
N THR A 268 14.18 12.99 3.00
CA THR A 268 13.28 14.03 3.50
C THR A 268 12.03 13.43 4.16
N ASN A 269 11.38 12.48 3.47
CA ASN A 269 10.19 11.82 3.99
C ASN A 269 10.49 11.07 5.30
N PHE A 270 11.59 10.30 5.35
CA PHE A 270 11.98 9.58 6.56
C PHE A 270 12.28 10.54 7.72
N LYS A 271 13.05 11.60 7.50
CA LYS A 271 13.33 12.61 8.54
C LYS A 271 12.07 13.25 9.10
N VAL A 272 11.10 13.55 8.23
CA VAL A 272 9.81 14.12 8.65
C VAL A 272 9.03 13.11 9.49
N PHE A 273 8.85 11.87 9.02
CA PHE A 273 8.14 10.83 9.75
C PHE A 273 8.82 10.52 11.09
N LYS A 274 10.14 10.37 11.10
CA LYS A 274 10.93 10.12 12.30
C LYS A 274 10.73 11.21 13.36
N ARG A 275 10.86 12.48 12.95
CA ARG A 275 10.64 13.65 13.82
C ARG A 275 9.21 13.70 14.37
N VAL A 276 8.20 13.46 13.53
CA VAL A 276 6.79 13.56 13.93
C VAL A 276 6.41 12.44 14.89
N MET A 277 6.81 11.19 14.60
CA MET A 277 6.49 10.03 15.43
C MET A 277 7.27 9.99 16.75
N GLY A 278 8.42 10.68 16.84
CA GLY A 278 9.23 10.68 18.05
C GLY A 278 9.98 9.36 18.27
N ALA A 279 10.29 8.65 17.17
CA ALA A 279 10.99 7.36 17.14
C ALA A 279 12.41 7.50 16.55
#